data_AF-A0A366Y330-F1
#
_entry.id   AF-A0A366Y330-F1
#
_cell.length_a   1.000
_cell.length_b   1.000
_cell.length_c   1.000
_cell.angle_alpha   90.00
_cell.angle_beta   90.00
_cell.angle_gamma   90.00
#
_symmetry.space_group_name_H-M   'P 1'
#
loop_
_entity.id
_entity.type
_entity.pdbx_description
1 polymer ?
#
loop_
_entity_poly.entity_id
_entity_poly.type
_entity_poly.pdbx_seq_one_letter_code
_entity_poly.pdbx_strand_id
1 'polypeptide(L)'
;MKKSDSKRFKSEFCCPEFVPACIDDDRFCSPFKCPEQLPQPKFSSPNSSLSPEDLEKLNECIEEANQLLLTLALEREEDNLKFLQQSFRNLKGHQVIVTFKCNEKIESIKGTVLDTGLDFIIIDKKVTFSLIPFERILAVKHRNDSARLKMDQELLKIDTCLRRAITFQFGEVVAKSPFLLNLFFGLSLNMFLESFVGCFVYVKTDTEEFEIDGTLVEVKKQSIELKVDKEKRGIDFDEICFIEIED
;
A
#
# COMPACT_ATOMS: atom_id res chain seq x y z
N MET A 1 -45.03 -5.11 52.25
CA MET A 1 -44.31 -6.41 52.36
C MET A 1 -43.76 -6.78 50.99
N LYS A 2 -42.42 -6.95 50.90
CA LYS A 2 -41.62 -7.64 49.84
C LYS A 2 -41.72 -7.08 48.39
N LYS A 3 -40.68 -6.48 47.77
CA LYS A 3 -39.47 -7.06 47.10
C LYS A 3 -39.83 -8.31 46.27
N SER A 4 -39.43 -8.54 45.02
CA SER A 4 -38.29 -8.08 44.18
C SER A 4 -38.46 -8.64 42.75
N ASP A 5 -37.50 -8.29 41.89
CA ASP A 5 -37.03 -8.98 40.66
C ASP A 5 -37.64 -8.54 39.32
N SER A 6 -36.97 -7.67 38.54
CA SER A 6 -35.71 -7.86 37.79
C SER A 6 -35.82 -8.93 36.70
N LYS A 7 -35.98 -8.47 35.44
CA LYS A 7 -35.24 -8.99 34.30
C LYS A 7 -35.15 -7.95 33.19
N ARG A 8 -33.94 -7.42 33.03
CA ARG A 8 -33.46 -6.72 31.83
C ARG A 8 -33.54 -7.69 30.64
N PHE A 9 -34.27 -7.31 29.61
CA PHE A 9 -33.93 -7.70 28.24
C PHE A 9 -33.34 -6.46 27.57
N LYS A 10 -32.06 -6.55 27.22
CA LYS A 10 -31.38 -5.62 26.32
C LYS A 10 -32.02 -5.83 24.94
N SER A 11 -32.84 -4.91 24.48
CA SER A 11 -33.15 -4.80 23.05
C SER A 11 -32.04 -3.99 22.39
N GLU A 12 -31.52 -4.53 21.29
CA GLU A 12 -30.60 -3.89 20.36
C GLU A 12 -31.08 -2.47 20.02
N PHE A 13 -30.15 -1.51 19.92
CA PHE A 13 -30.46 -0.21 19.34
C PHE A 13 -30.75 -0.42 17.85
N CYS A 14 -32.01 -0.63 17.50
CA CYS A 14 -32.52 -0.39 16.16
C CYS A 14 -33.02 1.05 16.09
N CYS A 15 -32.41 1.87 15.23
CA CYS A 15 -33.06 3.11 14.81
C CYS A 15 -34.33 2.72 14.04
N PRO A 16 -35.51 3.20 14.44
CA PRO A 16 -36.72 2.90 13.69
C PRO A 16 -36.66 3.60 12.32
N GLU A 17 -36.98 2.87 11.25
CA GLU A 17 -37.12 3.42 9.88
C GLU A 17 -38.21 4.50 9.76
N PHE A 18 -39.03 4.69 10.80
CA PHE A 18 -40.11 5.67 10.83
C PHE A 18 -40.22 6.33 12.20
N VAL A 19 -40.08 7.66 12.22
CA VAL A 19 -40.45 8.48 13.38
C VAL A 19 -41.87 9.00 13.15
N PRO A 20 -42.85 8.64 13.99
CA PRO A 20 -44.22 9.15 13.87
C PRO A 20 -44.26 10.67 14.08
N ALA A 21 -45.13 11.37 13.36
CA ALA A 21 -45.25 12.84 13.38
C ALA A 21 -45.74 13.47 14.70
N CYS A 22 -45.79 12.71 15.79
CA CYS A 22 -46.38 13.12 17.07
C CYS A 22 -45.33 13.30 18.20
N ILE A 23 -44.03 13.27 17.90
CA ILE A 23 -43.02 13.67 18.87
C ILE A 23 -42.90 15.19 18.79
N ASP A 24 -43.21 15.88 19.89
CA ASP A 24 -42.98 17.32 19.99
C ASP A 24 -41.47 17.58 19.90
N ASP A 25 -41.04 18.13 18.77
CA ASP A 25 -39.72 18.74 18.62
C ASP A 25 -39.64 19.89 19.64
N ASP A 26 -38.70 19.80 20.60
CA ASP A 26 -38.39 20.90 21.50
C ASP A 26 -37.98 22.13 20.67
N ARG A 27 -38.95 23.02 20.46
CA ARG A 27 -38.78 24.24 19.68
C ARG A 27 -37.91 25.19 20.47
N PHE A 28 -36.72 25.45 19.93
CA PHE A 28 -35.71 26.44 20.30
C PHE A 28 -36.28 27.84 20.65
N CYS A 29 -36.97 27.96 21.80
CA CYS A 29 -37.42 29.19 22.48
C CYS A 29 -37.67 30.42 21.59
N SER A 30 -38.52 30.34 20.56
CA SER A 30 -38.95 31.52 19.79
C SER A 30 -40.45 31.78 19.99
N PRO A 31 -40.88 33.02 20.26
CA PRO A 31 -42.22 33.31 20.79
C PRO A 31 -43.31 33.45 19.72
N PHE A 32 -43.04 33.09 18.46
CA PHE A 32 -44.00 33.28 17.37
C PHE A 32 -44.62 31.95 16.93
N LYS A 33 -45.94 31.82 17.13
CA LYS A 33 -46.73 30.71 16.57
C LYS A 33 -46.82 30.90 15.05
N CYS A 34 -46.00 30.17 14.31
CA CYS A 34 -46.19 30.01 12.87
C CYS A 34 -47.58 29.42 12.59
N PRO A 35 -48.26 29.83 11.51
CA PRO A 35 -49.50 29.17 11.07
C PRO A 35 -49.25 27.69 10.77
N GLU A 36 -50.29 26.86 10.92
CA GLU A 36 -50.21 25.42 10.69
C GLU A 36 -49.67 25.14 9.28
N GLN A 37 -48.51 24.48 9.21
CA GLN A 37 -47.97 24.01 7.95
C GLN A 37 -48.86 22.90 7.42
N LEU A 38 -49.37 23.07 6.20
CA LEU A 38 -50.00 21.98 5.47
C LEU A 38 -48.99 20.81 5.37
N PRO A 39 -49.39 19.57 5.69
CA PRO A 39 -48.48 18.44 5.66
C PRO A 39 -47.99 18.22 4.23
N GLN A 40 -46.75 18.63 3.97
CA GLN A 40 -46.07 18.32 2.73
C GLN A 40 -45.32 16.99 2.91
N PRO A 41 -45.47 16.02 1.99
CA PRO A 41 -44.60 14.86 1.98
C PRO A 41 -43.14 15.33 1.79
N LYS A 42 -42.28 15.01 2.75
CA LYS A 42 -40.83 15.23 2.61
C LYS A 42 -40.26 14.13 1.73
N PHE A 43 -40.17 14.38 0.43
CA PHE A 43 -39.40 13.54 -0.47
C PHE A 43 -37.93 13.97 -0.36
N SER A 44 -37.09 13.15 0.26
CA SER A 44 -35.65 13.23 0.01
C SER A 44 -35.43 12.73 -1.41
N SER A 45 -35.05 13.63 -2.32
CA SER A 45 -34.58 13.26 -3.65
C SER A 45 -33.48 12.20 -3.49
N PRO A 46 -33.48 11.13 -4.31
CA PRO A 46 -32.32 10.25 -4.37
C PRO A 46 -31.07 11.11 -4.62
N ASN A 47 -30.08 10.98 -3.76
CA ASN A 47 -28.81 11.70 -3.87
C ASN A 47 -27.98 11.25 -5.08
N SER A 48 -28.43 10.20 -5.78
CA SER A 48 -27.76 9.60 -6.92
C SER A 48 -28.76 8.80 -7.76
N SER A 49 -28.52 8.73 -9.07
CA SER A 49 -29.25 7.90 -10.02
C SER A 49 -28.78 6.44 -10.05
N LEU A 50 -27.79 6.08 -9.22
CA LEU A 50 -27.19 4.74 -9.18
C LEU A 50 -27.90 3.85 -8.15
N SER A 51 -27.84 2.54 -8.36
CA SER A 51 -28.24 1.57 -7.33
C SER A 51 -27.34 1.75 -6.10
N PRO A 52 -27.82 1.46 -4.88
CA PRO A 52 -27.01 1.62 -3.67
C PRO A 52 -25.70 0.83 -3.73
N GLU A 53 -25.72 -0.36 -4.35
CA GLU A 53 -24.52 -1.19 -4.54
C GLU A 53 -23.52 -0.55 -5.52
N ASP A 54 -24.01 0.06 -6.61
CA ASP A 54 -23.14 0.74 -7.58
C ASP A 54 -22.60 2.07 -7.03
N LEU A 55 -23.38 2.74 -6.18
CA LEU A 55 -22.98 3.97 -5.51
C LEU A 55 -21.87 3.69 -4.49
N GLU A 56 -21.97 2.61 -3.72
CA GLU A 56 -20.94 2.17 -2.78
C GLU A 56 -19.63 1.83 -3.50
N LYS A 57 -19.69 1.02 -4.57
CA LYS A 57 -18.51 0.71 -5.40
C LYS A 57 -17.89 1.96 -6.02
N LEU A 58 -18.72 2.89 -6.48
CA LEU A 58 -18.23 4.14 -7.06
C LEU A 58 -17.55 5.01 -6.01
N ASN A 59 -18.13 5.11 -4.81
CA ASN A 59 -17.52 5.85 -3.71
C ASN A 59 -16.21 5.23 -3.26
N GLU A 60 -16.11 3.90 -3.13
CA GLU A 60 -14.84 3.21 -2.85
C GLU A 60 -13.77 3.56 -3.89
N CYS A 61 -14.13 3.53 -5.18
CA CYS A 61 -13.22 3.88 -6.27
C CYS A 61 -12.78 5.35 -6.21
N ILE A 62 -13.70 6.27 -5.88
CA ILE A 62 -13.40 7.70 -5.71
C ILE A 62 -12.49 7.92 -4.50
N GLU A 63 -12.75 7.24 -3.38
CA GLU A 63 -11.93 7.32 -2.18
C GLU A 63 -10.53 6.78 -2.44
N GLU A 64 -10.40 5.62 -3.06
CA GLU A 64 -9.09 5.04 -3.45
C GLU A 64 -8.30 6.00 -4.35
N ALA A 65 -8.95 6.57 -5.37
CA ALA A 65 -8.32 7.53 -6.27
C ALA A 65 -7.89 8.82 -5.54
N ASN A 66 -8.74 9.36 -4.66
CA ASN A 66 -8.43 10.56 -3.90
C ASN A 66 -7.28 10.33 -2.91
N GLN A 67 -7.25 9.19 -2.23
CA GLN A 67 -6.17 8.83 -1.31
C GLN A 67 -4.83 8.69 -2.05
N LEU A 68 -4.84 8.04 -3.23
CA LEU A 68 -3.65 7.97 -4.07
C LEU A 68 -3.16 9.37 -4.48
N LEU A 69 -4.07 10.26 -4.89
CA LEU A 69 -3.71 11.63 -5.28
C LEU A 69 -3.15 12.45 -4.10
N LEU A 70 -3.74 12.31 -2.91
CA LEU A 70 -3.23 12.94 -1.68
C LEU A 70 -1.81 12.46 -1.37
N THR A 71 -1.58 11.16 -1.51
CA THR A 71 -0.28 10.53 -1.28
C THR A 71 0.79 11.04 -2.23
N LEU A 72 0.45 11.31 -3.49
CA LEU A 72 1.37 11.87 -4.48
C LEU A 72 1.66 13.37 -4.26
N ALA A 73 0.76 14.09 -3.58
CA ALA A 73 0.83 15.54 -3.39
C ALA A 73 1.52 15.96 -2.07
N LEU A 74 1.51 15.10 -1.05
CA LEU A 74 2.08 15.39 0.27
C LEU A 74 3.54 14.93 0.40
N GLU A 75 4.29 15.55 1.33
CA GLU A 75 5.62 15.08 1.71
C GLU A 75 5.55 13.67 2.32
N ARG A 76 6.66 12.94 2.26
CA ARG A 76 6.74 11.51 2.61
C ARG A 76 6.71 11.27 4.12
N GLU A 77 5.53 11.44 4.69
CA GLU A 77 5.19 10.91 6.00
C GLU A 77 5.03 9.38 5.91
N GLU A 78 5.29 8.65 7.00
CA GLU A 78 5.28 7.18 7.03
C GLU A 78 3.94 6.58 6.55
N ASP A 79 2.83 7.27 6.82
CA ASP A 79 1.51 6.83 6.40
C ASP A 79 1.35 6.92 4.87
N ASN A 80 1.87 7.99 4.25
CA ASN A 80 1.85 8.17 2.79
C ASN A 80 2.65 7.06 2.07
N LEU A 81 3.80 6.66 2.62
CA LEU A 81 4.61 5.57 2.06
C LEU A 81 3.88 4.22 2.10
N LYS A 82 3.11 3.95 3.15
CA LYS A 82 2.29 2.72 3.24
C LYS A 82 1.19 2.69 2.19
N PHE A 83 0.57 3.84 1.91
CA PHE A 83 -0.44 3.92 0.83
C PHE A 83 0.18 3.65 -0.54
N LEU A 84 1.34 4.26 -0.86
CA LEU A 84 2.07 3.95 -2.10
C LEU A 84 2.40 2.46 -2.18
N GLN A 85 2.96 1.90 -1.10
CA GLN A 85 3.24 0.48 -1.02
C GLN A 85 2.00 -0.36 -1.35
N GLN A 86 0.84 -0.03 -0.75
CA GLN A 86 -0.40 -0.76 -0.99
C GLN A 86 -0.89 -0.64 -2.43
N SER A 87 -0.83 0.55 -3.03
CA SER A 87 -1.19 0.75 -4.44
C SER A 87 -0.30 -0.05 -5.39
N PHE A 88 1.02 -0.09 -5.14
CA PHE A 88 1.96 -0.87 -5.94
C PHE A 88 1.87 -2.37 -5.66
N ARG A 89 1.50 -2.81 -4.45
CA ARG A 89 1.25 -4.22 -4.12
C ARG A 89 0.14 -4.83 -4.96
N ASN A 90 -0.84 -4.04 -5.40
CA ASN A 90 -1.89 -4.53 -6.32
C ASN A 90 -1.32 -4.98 -7.67
N LEU A 91 -0.10 -4.53 -8.03
CA LEU A 91 0.60 -4.94 -9.25
C LEU A 91 1.40 -6.24 -9.07
N LYS A 92 1.51 -6.78 -7.85
CA LYS A 92 2.25 -8.03 -7.57
C LYS A 92 1.78 -9.17 -8.48
N GLY A 93 2.73 -9.90 -9.05
CA GLY A 93 2.50 -10.98 -10.01
C GLY A 93 2.14 -10.53 -11.43
N HIS A 94 1.94 -9.24 -11.68
CA HIS A 94 1.67 -8.73 -13.03
C HIS A 94 2.95 -8.39 -13.78
N GLN A 95 2.93 -8.61 -15.09
CA GLN A 95 4.00 -8.18 -15.98
C GLN A 95 3.87 -6.68 -16.28
N VAL A 96 4.91 -5.92 -15.92
CA VAL A 96 4.91 -4.47 -16.04
C VAL A 96 6.15 -3.96 -16.79
N ILE A 97 6.01 -2.75 -17.31
CA ILE A 97 7.12 -1.93 -17.79
C ILE A 97 7.22 -0.73 -16.86
N VAL A 98 8.27 -0.69 -16.04
CA VAL A 98 8.57 0.44 -15.16
C VAL A 98 9.44 1.42 -15.94
N THR A 99 8.95 2.63 -16.15
CA THR A 99 9.69 3.75 -16.71
C THR A 99 10.19 4.61 -15.57
N PHE A 100 11.49 4.87 -15.52
CA PHE A 100 12.12 5.65 -14.47
C PHE A 100 13.10 6.67 -15.05
N LYS A 101 13.37 7.71 -14.28
CA LYS A 101 14.34 8.75 -14.60
C LYS A 101 15.67 8.40 -13.94
N CYS A 102 16.72 8.32 -14.74
CA CYS A 102 18.10 8.24 -14.27
C CYS A 102 18.89 9.37 -14.90
N ASN A 103 19.35 10.33 -14.09
CA ASN A 103 19.92 11.58 -14.58
C ASN A 103 18.93 12.31 -15.53
N GLU A 104 19.37 12.77 -16.71
CA GLU A 104 18.50 13.33 -17.76
C GLU A 104 17.93 12.28 -18.73
N LYS A 105 18.25 11.00 -18.52
CA LYS A 105 17.79 9.90 -19.38
C LYS A 105 16.52 9.26 -18.79
N ILE A 106 15.59 8.90 -19.67
CA ILE A 106 14.41 8.12 -19.33
C ILE A 106 14.68 6.68 -19.77
N GLU A 107 14.66 5.77 -18.81
CA GLU A 107 14.94 4.36 -19.02
C GLU A 107 13.71 3.51 -18.65
N SER A 108 13.72 2.24 -19.06
CA SER A 108 12.62 1.34 -18.73
C SER A 108 13.10 -0.08 -18.47
N ILE A 109 12.60 -0.66 -17.38
CA ILE A 109 12.80 -2.06 -17.01
C ILE A 109 11.50 -2.83 -17.22
N LYS A 110 11.62 -4.04 -17.80
CA LYS A 110 10.49 -4.96 -18.00
C LYS A 110 10.68 -6.17 -17.12
N GLY A 111 9.61 -6.61 -16.45
CA GLY A 111 9.63 -7.80 -15.62
C GLY A 111 8.31 -8.03 -14.93
N THR A 112 8.29 -8.94 -13.97
CA THR A 112 7.13 -9.22 -13.13
C THR A 112 7.30 -8.51 -11.80
N VAL A 113 6.27 -7.84 -11.29
CA VAL A 113 6.35 -7.27 -9.94
C VAL A 113 6.42 -8.41 -8.92
N LEU A 114 7.55 -8.56 -8.25
CA LEU A 114 7.77 -9.60 -7.25
C LEU A 114 7.15 -9.18 -5.91
N ASP A 115 7.49 -7.97 -5.46
CA ASP A 115 6.97 -7.38 -4.24
C ASP A 115 7.18 -5.86 -4.25
N THR A 116 6.75 -5.20 -3.17
CA THR A 116 6.87 -3.74 -3.03
C THR A 116 7.22 -3.38 -1.60
N GLY A 117 8.27 -2.58 -1.42
CA GLY A 117 8.67 -2.00 -0.14
C GLY A 117 7.93 -0.69 0.16
N LEU A 118 8.36 0.04 1.19
CA LEU A 118 7.80 1.34 1.55
C LEU A 118 8.14 2.43 0.54
N ASP A 119 9.35 2.38 -0.02
CA ASP A 119 9.91 3.41 -0.89
C ASP A 119 10.54 2.85 -2.19
N PHE A 120 10.33 1.57 -2.49
CA PHE A 120 10.85 0.91 -3.70
C PHE A 120 9.94 -0.22 -4.22
N ILE A 121 10.09 -0.55 -5.50
CA ILE A 121 9.46 -1.71 -6.14
C ILE A 121 10.50 -2.78 -6.49
N ILE A 122 10.11 -4.06 -6.39
CA ILE A 122 10.94 -5.20 -6.79
C ILE A 122 10.41 -5.78 -8.10
N ILE A 123 11.26 -5.78 -9.13
CA ILE A 123 10.94 -6.33 -10.44
C ILE A 123 11.78 -7.58 -10.70
N ASP A 124 11.13 -8.73 -10.82
CA ASP A 124 11.75 -9.99 -11.20
C ASP A 124 12.04 -10.03 -12.72
N LYS A 125 13.31 -10.29 -13.06
CA LYS A 125 13.85 -10.48 -14.41
C LYS A 125 14.22 -11.94 -14.70
N LYS A 126 13.67 -12.91 -13.96
CA LYS A 126 13.90 -14.37 -14.00
C LYS A 126 15.21 -14.85 -13.40
N VAL A 127 16.32 -14.13 -13.65
CA VAL A 127 17.66 -14.49 -13.15
C VAL A 127 18.11 -13.56 -12.04
N THR A 128 17.76 -12.29 -12.17
CA THR A 128 18.02 -11.24 -11.18
C THR A 128 16.71 -10.58 -10.82
N PHE A 129 16.70 -9.85 -9.71
CA PHE A 129 15.64 -8.89 -9.42
C PHE A 129 16.21 -7.48 -9.32
N SER A 130 15.43 -6.52 -9.81
CA SER A 130 15.77 -5.10 -9.77
C SER A 130 14.97 -4.39 -8.69
N LEU A 131 15.65 -3.60 -7.86
CA LEU A 131 15.09 -2.69 -6.89
C LEU A 131 15.09 -1.29 -7.47
N ILE A 132 13.93 -0.65 -7.56
CA ILE A 132 13.79 0.69 -8.14
C ILE A 132 13.14 1.60 -7.09
N PRO A 133 13.81 2.66 -6.62
CA PRO A 133 13.21 3.63 -5.70
C PRO A 133 12.01 4.33 -6.35
N PHE A 134 10.94 4.54 -5.59
CA PHE A 134 9.71 5.17 -6.09
C PHE A 134 9.94 6.56 -6.67
N GLU A 135 10.87 7.32 -6.09
CA GLU A 135 11.19 8.68 -6.54
C GLU A 135 11.72 8.74 -7.97
N ARG A 136 12.33 7.64 -8.41
CA ARG A 136 12.86 7.53 -9.76
C ARG A 136 11.77 7.13 -10.76
N ILE A 137 10.68 6.51 -10.29
CA ILE A 137 9.61 5.99 -11.15
C ILE A 137 8.77 7.13 -11.72
N LEU A 138 8.69 7.19 -13.05
CA LEU A 138 7.83 8.12 -13.77
C LEU A 138 6.49 7.49 -14.13
N ALA A 139 6.49 6.21 -14.50
CA ALA A 139 5.29 5.49 -14.88
C ALA A 139 5.47 3.98 -14.73
N VAL A 140 4.39 3.28 -14.37
CA VAL A 140 4.32 1.83 -14.46
C VAL A 140 3.18 1.45 -15.40
N LYS A 141 3.53 0.74 -16.48
CA LYS A 141 2.57 0.31 -17.50
C LYS A 141 2.34 -1.19 -17.38
N HIS A 142 1.09 -1.55 -17.14
CA HIS A 142 0.65 -2.94 -17.19
C HIS A 142 0.73 -3.45 -18.64
N ARG A 143 1.33 -4.63 -18.85
CA ARG A 143 1.26 -5.28 -20.14
C ARG A 143 -0.07 -6.02 -20.20
N ASN A 144 -0.99 -5.56 -21.06
CA ASN A 144 -2.31 -6.15 -21.26
C ASN A 144 -2.21 -7.57 -21.84
N ASP A 145 -1.78 -8.54 -21.02
CA ASP A 145 -2.08 -9.93 -21.23
C ASP A 145 -3.26 -10.30 -20.34
N SER A 146 -4.28 -10.80 -21.02
CA SER A 146 -5.62 -11.07 -20.54
C SER A 146 -5.64 -12.19 -19.49
N ALA A 147 -5.44 -11.83 -18.24
CA ALA A 147 -6.08 -12.43 -17.08
C ALA A 147 -5.84 -11.45 -15.93
N ARG A 148 -6.89 -10.81 -15.42
CA ARG A 148 -6.82 -10.28 -14.06
C ARG A 148 -6.55 -11.51 -13.18
N LEU A 149 -5.29 -11.76 -12.86
CA LEU A 149 -4.95 -12.73 -11.83
C LEU A 149 -5.69 -12.20 -10.61
N LYS A 150 -6.71 -12.95 -10.16
CA LYS A 150 -7.37 -12.62 -8.90
C LYS A 150 -6.23 -12.56 -7.88
N MET A 151 -6.06 -11.40 -7.26
CA MET A 151 -5.16 -11.25 -6.13
C MET A 151 -5.61 -12.27 -5.09
N ASP A 152 -4.95 -13.44 -5.06
CA ASP A 152 -5.07 -14.32 -3.91
C ASP A 152 -4.50 -13.52 -2.74
N GLN A 153 -5.26 -13.38 -1.65
CA GLN A 153 -4.75 -12.73 -0.44
C GLN A 153 -3.39 -13.33 -0.09
N GLU A 154 -2.45 -12.46 0.28
CA GLU A 154 -1.11 -12.88 0.66
C GLU A 154 -1.22 -13.97 1.75
N LEU A 155 -0.45 -15.05 1.60
CA LEU A 155 -0.46 -16.22 2.51
C LEU A 155 -1.67 -17.17 2.45
N LEU A 156 -2.68 -16.96 1.59
CA LEU A 156 -3.79 -17.92 1.43
C LEU A 156 -3.31 -19.30 0.96
N LYS A 157 -2.39 -19.31 -0.01
CA LYS A 157 -1.92 -20.53 -0.70
C LYS A 157 -0.49 -20.94 -0.31
N ILE A 158 0.00 -20.53 0.86
CA ILE A 158 1.33 -20.96 1.31
C ILE A 158 1.34 -22.45 1.65
N ASP A 159 2.54 -23.03 1.54
CA ASP A 159 2.82 -24.37 1.99
C ASP A 159 2.41 -24.58 3.46
N THR A 160 1.95 -25.80 3.77
CA THR A 160 1.45 -26.14 5.11
C THR A 160 2.54 -26.06 6.17
N CYS A 161 3.79 -26.43 5.82
CA CYS A 161 4.92 -26.32 6.74
C CYS A 161 5.29 -24.86 6.97
N LEU A 162 5.31 -24.02 5.92
CA LEU A 162 5.54 -22.58 6.08
C LEU A 162 4.44 -21.93 6.93
N ARG A 163 3.17 -22.26 6.70
CA ARG A 163 2.05 -21.78 7.53
C ARG A 163 2.25 -22.14 9.00
N ARG A 164 2.61 -23.40 9.28
CA ARG A 164 2.90 -23.87 10.63
C ARG A 164 4.07 -23.11 11.25
N ALA A 165 5.17 -22.95 10.50
CA ALA A 165 6.36 -22.25 10.95
C ALA A 165 6.03 -20.79 11.30
N ILE A 166 5.33 -20.06 10.44
CA ILE A 166 4.88 -18.69 10.71
C ILE A 166 3.97 -18.64 11.95
N THR A 167 3.05 -19.61 12.10
CA THR A 167 2.10 -19.62 13.22
C THR A 167 2.78 -19.84 14.57
N PHE A 168 3.75 -20.75 14.66
CA PHE A 168 4.37 -21.13 15.94
C PHE A 168 5.70 -20.44 16.23
N GLN A 169 6.40 -19.98 15.20
CA GLN A 169 7.75 -19.42 15.27
C GLN A 169 7.84 -18.10 14.48
N PHE A 170 6.78 -17.29 14.54
CA PHE A 170 6.62 -16.07 13.74
C PHE A 170 7.90 -15.23 13.68
N GLY A 171 8.40 -14.80 14.83
CA GLY A 171 9.55 -13.90 14.90
C GLY A 171 10.80 -14.48 14.25
N GLU A 172 11.12 -15.76 14.51
CA GLU A 172 12.30 -16.41 13.93
C GLU A 172 12.17 -16.63 12.42
N VAL A 173 11.00 -17.09 11.97
CA VAL A 173 10.75 -17.44 10.56
C VAL A 173 10.68 -16.19 9.69
N VAL A 174 9.96 -15.17 10.15
CA VAL A 174 9.80 -13.91 9.42
C VAL A 174 11.13 -13.15 9.38
N ALA A 175 11.89 -13.11 10.47
CA ALA A 175 13.17 -12.40 10.52
C ALA A 175 14.25 -12.99 9.59
N LYS A 176 14.11 -14.26 9.18
CA LYS A 176 15.06 -14.95 8.29
C LYS A 176 14.81 -14.68 6.80
N SER A 177 13.72 -14.02 6.43
CA SER A 177 13.37 -13.76 5.04
C SER A 177 13.05 -12.29 4.83
N PRO A 178 13.82 -11.55 4.00
CA PRO A 178 13.51 -10.15 3.70
C PRO A 178 12.13 -9.96 3.07
N PHE A 179 11.67 -10.93 2.28
CA PHE A 179 10.34 -10.91 1.67
C PHE A 179 9.22 -11.10 2.70
N LEU A 180 9.38 -11.99 3.69
CA LEU A 180 8.39 -12.12 4.76
C LEU A 180 8.41 -10.91 5.70
N LEU A 181 9.60 -10.39 6.03
CA LEU A 181 9.74 -9.15 6.79
C LEU A 181 9.01 -8.00 6.08
N ASN A 182 9.26 -7.81 4.79
CA ASN A 182 8.59 -6.80 3.98
C ASN A 182 7.07 -7.00 3.94
N LEU A 183 6.62 -8.25 3.79
CA LEU A 183 5.21 -8.59 3.78
C LEU A 183 4.49 -8.13 5.06
N PHE A 184 5.05 -8.43 6.23
CA PHE A 184 4.40 -8.18 7.53
C PHE A 184 4.64 -6.77 8.09
N PHE A 185 5.82 -6.19 7.86
CA PHE A 185 6.21 -4.93 8.50
C PHE A 185 6.36 -3.77 7.51
N GLY A 186 6.56 -4.07 6.22
CA GLY A 186 7.01 -3.09 5.24
C GLY A 186 8.45 -2.68 5.51
N LEU A 187 9.33 -2.90 4.53
CA LEU A 187 10.73 -2.47 4.64
C LEU A 187 10.98 -1.27 3.73
N SER A 188 11.77 -0.32 4.21
CA SER A 188 12.43 0.66 3.35
C SER A 188 13.60 0.02 2.62
N LEU A 189 14.07 0.65 1.53
CA LEU A 189 15.11 0.12 0.66
C LEU A 189 16.38 -0.25 1.44
N ASN A 190 16.81 0.62 2.33
CA ASN A 190 17.99 0.37 3.16
C ASN A 190 17.82 -0.86 4.07
N MET A 191 16.67 -1.01 4.73
CA MET A 191 16.41 -2.17 5.59
C MET A 191 16.30 -3.47 4.79
N PHE A 192 15.76 -3.40 3.58
CA PHE A 192 15.67 -4.56 2.68
C PHE A 192 17.06 -5.04 2.24
N LEU A 193 17.94 -4.10 1.86
CA LEU A 193 19.30 -4.38 1.40
C LEU A 193 20.21 -4.98 2.47
N GLU A 194 19.94 -4.77 3.76
CA GLU A 194 20.68 -5.40 4.87
C GLU A 194 20.70 -6.93 4.75
N SER A 195 19.63 -7.53 4.20
CA SER A 195 19.56 -8.99 4.01
C SER A 195 20.44 -9.51 2.87
N PHE A 196 21.03 -8.60 2.07
CA PHE A 196 21.89 -8.90 0.93
C PHE A 196 23.34 -8.44 1.14
N VAL A 197 23.71 -8.08 2.37
CA VAL A 197 25.11 -7.83 2.71
C VAL A 197 25.92 -9.12 2.48
N GLY A 198 26.97 -9.00 1.67
CA GLY A 198 27.80 -10.09 1.18
C GLY A 198 27.45 -10.59 -0.22
N CYS A 199 26.31 -10.17 -0.80
CA CYS A 199 25.91 -10.51 -2.16
C CYS A 199 26.58 -9.62 -3.21
N PHE A 200 26.70 -10.13 -4.42
CA PHE A 200 27.14 -9.36 -5.58
C PHE A 200 25.95 -8.59 -6.17
N VAL A 201 26.15 -7.29 -6.45
CA VAL A 201 25.10 -6.39 -6.91
C VAL A 201 25.62 -5.48 -8.02
N TYR A 202 24.72 -5.06 -8.90
CA TYR A 202 24.96 -4.03 -9.91
C TYR A 202 24.15 -2.79 -9.54
N VAL A 203 24.80 -1.64 -9.43
CA VAL A 203 24.16 -0.39 -9.04
C VAL A 203 24.29 0.62 -10.15
N LYS A 204 23.15 1.15 -10.60
CA LYS A 204 23.10 2.26 -11.53
C LYS A 204 22.91 3.56 -10.74
N THR A 205 23.83 4.51 -10.90
CA THR A 205 23.72 5.85 -10.33
C THR A 205 23.37 6.88 -11.40
N ASP A 206 22.92 8.06 -10.99
CA ASP A 206 22.68 9.21 -11.87
C ASP A 206 23.97 9.94 -12.28
N THR A 207 25.01 9.84 -11.47
CA THR A 207 26.33 10.44 -11.72
C THR A 207 27.14 9.69 -12.77
N GLU A 208 26.96 8.37 -12.90
CA GLU A 208 27.79 7.53 -13.77
C GLU A 208 27.07 7.01 -15.00
N GLU A 209 27.79 7.03 -16.12
CA GLU A 209 27.27 6.50 -17.38
C GLU A 209 27.19 4.97 -17.39
N PHE A 210 28.01 4.29 -16.60
CA PHE A 210 28.04 2.82 -16.50
C PHE A 210 27.49 2.34 -15.14
N GLU A 211 27.11 1.06 -15.09
CA GLU A 211 26.73 0.40 -13.84
C GLU A 211 28.00 0.07 -13.04
N ILE A 212 27.90 0.18 -11.72
CA ILE A 212 28.95 -0.19 -10.79
C ILE A 212 28.61 -1.58 -10.27
N ASP A 213 29.47 -2.56 -10.57
CA ASP A 213 29.36 -3.92 -10.06
C ASP A 213 30.29 -4.14 -8.85
N GLY A 214 29.81 -4.88 -7.86
CA GLY A 214 30.61 -5.15 -6.66
C GLY A 214 29.87 -5.93 -5.59
N THR A 215 30.57 -6.25 -4.51
CA THR A 215 29.95 -6.92 -3.35
C THR A 215 29.40 -5.88 -2.38
N LEU A 216 28.13 -5.98 -1.99
CA LEU A 216 27.53 -5.14 -0.96
C LEU A 216 28.16 -5.49 0.40
N VAL A 217 28.87 -4.55 1.03
CA VAL A 217 29.59 -4.79 2.29
C VAL A 217 28.82 -4.27 3.49
N GLU A 218 28.17 -3.12 3.34
CA GLU A 218 27.50 -2.44 4.43
C GLU A 218 26.37 -1.60 3.87
N VAL A 219 25.25 -1.56 4.58
CA VAL A 219 24.16 -0.64 4.31
C VAL A 219 24.07 0.35 5.46
N LYS A 220 24.08 1.63 5.14
CA LYS A 220 23.89 2.71 6.10
C LYS A 220 22.51 3.31 5.91
N LYS A 221 22.14 4.25 6.78
CA LYS A 221 20.81 4.88 6.73
C LYS A 221 20.53 5.58 5.40
N GLN A 222 21.53 6.21 4.79
CA GLN A 222 21.38 7.02 3.58
C GLN A 222 22.28 6.58 2.42
N SER A 223 23.09 5.54 2.60
CA SER A 223 24.08 5.13 1.62
C SER A 223 24.33 3.62 1.69
N ILE A 224 24.94 3.06 0.66
CA ILE A 224 25.49 1.70 0.63
C ILE A 224 27.00 1.76 0.43
N GLU A 225 27.73 0.77 0.96
CA GLU A 225 29.13 0.55 0.63
C GLU A 225 29.28 -0.70 -0.24
N LEU A 226 29.80 -0.51 -1.45
CA LEU A 226 30.21 -1.59 -2.33
C LEU A 226 31.72 -1.81 -2.23
N LYS A 227 32.14 -3.07 -2.30
CA LYS A 227 33.52 -3.44 -2.57
C LYS A 227 33.67 -3.71 -4.05
N VAL A 228 34.38 -2.81 -4.71
CA VAL A 228 34.76 -2.92 -6.13
C VAL A 228 36.25 -3.25 -6.14
N ASP A 229 36.61 -4.42 -6.66
CA ASP A 229 37.95 -4.99 -6.58
C ASP A 229 38.51 -5.05 -5.14
N LYS A 230 39.37 -4.09 -4.76
CA LYS A 230 40.02 -3.97 -3.45
C LYS A 230 39.66 -2.68 -2.71
N GLU A 231 38.88 -1.81 -3.35
CA GLU A 231 38.49 -0.52 -2.78
C GLU A 231 37.04 -0.57 -2.33
N LYS A 232 36.75 0.23 -1.31
CA LYS A 232 35.38 0.45 -0.85
C LYS A 232 34.87 1.74 -1.47
N ARG A 233 33.66 1.69 -2.00
CA ARG A 233 32.98 2.82 -2.61
C ARG A 233 31.63 3.03 -1.93
N GLY A 234 31.43 4.22 -1.37
CA GLY A 234 30.14 4.65 -0.84
C GLY A 234 29.27 5.24 -1.95
N ILE A 235 27.98 4.89 -1.98
CA ILE A 235 26.98 5.42 -2.91
C ILE A 235 25.76 5.85 -2.09
N ASP A 236 25.33 7.10 -2.24
CA ASP A 236 24.14 7.62 -1.57
C ASP A 236 22.86 7.15 -2.25
N PHE A 237 21.81 6.85 -1.48
CA PHE A 237 20.52 6.39 -2.04
C PHE A 237 19.89 7.42 -2.98
N ASP A 238 20.13 8.70 -2.71
CA ASP A 238 19.66 9.81 -3.55
C ASP A 238 20.27 9.79 -4.95
N GLU A 239 21.42 9.14 -5.15
CA GLU A 239 22.10 8.98 -6.45
C GLU A 239 21.66 7.70 -7.17
N ILE A 240 21.05 6.75 -6.46
CA ILE A 240 20.72 5.44 -7.02
C ILE A 240 19.48 5.53 -7.92
N CYS A 241 19.61 5.00 -9.12
CA CYS A 241 18.53 4.83 -10.08
C CYS A 241 17.86 3.46 -9.93
N PHE A 242 18.67 2.40 -9.86
CA PHE A 242 18.21 1.05 -9.54
C PHE A 242 19.38 0.19 -9.05
N ILE A 243 19.05 -0.92 -8.39
CA ILE A 243 19.99 -1.95 -7.95
C ILE A 243 19.54 -3.29 -8.52
N GLU A 244 20.44 -4.07 -9.09
CA GLU A 244 20.20 -5.47 -9.46
C GLU A 244 20.96 -6.41 -8.55
N ILE A 245 20.29 -7.46 -8.11
CA ILE A 245 20.85 -8.49 -7.24
C ILE A 245 20.71 -9.84 -7.94
N GLU A 246 21.81 -10.59 -7.99
CA GLU A 246 21.81 -11.98 -8.43
C GLU A 246 21.31 -12.89 -7.30
N ASP A 247 20.37 -13.77 -7.62
CA ASP A 247 19.74 -14.73 -6.69
C ASP A 247 20.61 -16.00 -6.52
#